data_AF-A0A397YCN5-F1
#
_entry.id   AF-A0A397YCN5-F1
#
_cell.length_a   1.000
_cell.length_b   1.000
_cell.length_c   1.000
_cell.angle_alpha   90.00
_cell.angle_beta   90.00
_cell.angle_gamma   90.00
#
_symmetry.space_group_name_H-M   'P 1'
#
loop_
_entity.id
_entity.type
_entity.pdbx_description
1 polymer ?
#
loop_
_entity_poly.entity_id
_entity_poly.type
_entity_poly.pdbx_seq_one_letter_code
_entity_poly.pdbx_strand_id
1 'polypeptide(L)'
;MELLYLLCSIVYTSTTTLFLSLLLPFRLLIHRLLPSRSAVDSSVSYYEGTVWHDRLRPVRHSFRYTVRYALFDLDKSLETPPDHLSADEARLLARTTGPIFLLTIPPSVGYEQNPLSLYYCYNLEGSSKRLIKCIGQVTNTPWGERVTFVFDPESDLVAKSLQVSPFMDMLGNWKIRANEPGDELSVSIESQHPHHGNYFSATLKAKRIDQTRVSDPAVFFWLMPHKVAIWIYWHALKLWWKNVPFIQHPRYSNPSYREDSAKRDQKLRCVGLDGSNSGEPISFDGCSGGFGGCRFAWRDANWPWS
;
A
#
# COMPACT_ATOMS: atom_id res chain seq x y z
N MET A 1 -27.50 -11.63 -8.84
CA MET A 1 -26.85 -10.65 -9.73
C MET A 1 -25.37 -10.50 -9.41
N GLU A 2 -24.98 -10.31 -8.14
CA GLU A 2 -23.57 -10.11 -7.74
C GLU A 2 -22.63 -11.32 -8.01
N LEU A 3 -23.06 -12.56 -7.72
CA LEU A 3 -22.23 -13.74 -7.98
C LEU A 3 -21.96 -13.95 -9.48
N LEU A 4 -22.96 -13.74 -10.33
CA LEU A 4 -22.81 -13.86 -11.78
C LEU A 4 -21.88 -12.77 -12.31
N TYR A 5 -22.05 -11.52 -11.83
CA TYR A 5 -21.16 -10.42 -12.18
C TYR A 5 -19.71 -10.74 -11.78
N LEU A 6 -19.49 -11.24 -10.57
CA LEU A 6 -18.17 -11.67 -10.10
C LEU A 6 -17.58 -12.78 -10.97
N LEU A 7 -18.35 -13.81 -11.31
CA LEU A 7 -17.88 -14.89 -12.17
C LEU A 7 -17.52 -14.40 -13.58
N CYS A 8 -18.38 -13.57 -14.18
CA CYS A 8 -18.11 -12.96 -15.49
C CYS A 8 -16.85 -12.10 -15.46
N SER A 9 -16.69 -11.30 -14.42
CA SER A 9 -15.52 -10.46 -14.15
C SER A 9 -14.25 -11.31 -14.03
N ILE A 10 -14.26 -12.39 -13.23
CA ILE A 10 -13.15 -13.34 -13.13
C ILE A 10 -12.79 -13.95 -14.49
N VAL A 11 -13.79 -14.39 -15.26
CA VAL A 11 -13.56 -14.96 -16.60
C VAL A 11 -12.96 -13.92 -17.55
N TYR A 12 -13.50 -12.71 -17.58
CA TYR A 12 -13.02 -11.61 -18.41
C TYR A 12 -11.57 -11.22 -18.08
N THR A 13 -11.25 -11.06 -16.79
CA THR A 13 -9.88 -10.77 -16.35
C THR A 13 -8.93 -11.91 -16.70
N SER A 14 -9.37 -13.16 -16.57
CA SER A 14 -8.55 -14.34 -16.88
C SER A 14 -8.27 -14.46 -18.38
N THR A 15 -9.26 -14.23 -19.24
CA THR A 15 -9.09 -14.25 -20.70
C THR A 15 -8.21 -13.08 -21.16
N THR A 16 -8.41 -11.88 -20.62
CA THR A 16 -7.57 -10.71 -20.88
C THR A 16 -6.12 -10.95 -20.44
N THR A 17 -5.93 -11.50 -19.25
CA THR A 17 -4.60 -11.89 -18.72
C THR A 17 -3.91 -12.87 -19.63
N LEU A 18 -4.61 -13.92 -20.08
CA LEU A 18 -4.06 -14.93 -20.98
C LEU A 18 -3.62 -14.29 -22.30
N PHE A 19 -4.51 -13.51 -22.93
CA PHE A 19 -4.24 -12.86 -24.20
C PHE A 19 -3.03 -11.91 -24.11
N LEU A 20 -3.01 -11.00 -23.12
CA LEU A 20 -1.91 -10.05 -22.94
C LEU A 20 -0.60 -10.74 -22.58
N SER A 21 -0.65 -11.82 -21.79
CA SER A 21 0.55 -12.62 -21.47
C SER A 21 1.15 -13.25 -22.72
N LEU A 22 0.32 -13.77 -23.64
CA LEU A 22 0.77 -14.35 -24.91
C LEU A 22 1.40 -13.30 -25.85
N LEU A 23 1.08 -12.01 -25.69
CA LEU A 23 1.66 -10.91 -26.48
C LEU A 23 3.06 -10.46 -25.99
N LEU A 24 3.43 -10.74 -24.73
CA LEU A 24 4.71 -10.28 -24.16
C LEU A 24 5.95 -10.75 -24.92
N PRO A 25 6.06 -12.03 -25.37
CA PRO A 25 7.21 -12.47 -26.17
C PRO A 25 7.32 -11.72 -27.50
N PHE A 26 6.19 -11.40 -28.15
CA PHE A 26 6.18 -10.62 -29.39
C PHE A 26 6.64 -9.18 -29.14
N ARG A 27 6.23 -8.58 -28.03
CA ARG A 27 6.71 -7.25 -27.61
C ARG A 27 8.22 -7.23 -27.39
N LEU A 28 8.76 -8.24 -26.71
CA LEU A 28 10.20 -8.40 -26.53
C LEU A 28 10.93 -8.57 -27.87
N LEU A 29 10.37 -9.36 -28.79
CA LEU A 29 10.93 -9.56 -30.13
C LEU A 29 10.96 -8.24 -30.91
N ILE A 30 9.88 -7.47 -30.88
CA ILE A 30 9.78 -6.15 -31.52
C ILE A 30 10.82 -5.20 -30.92
N HIS A 31 10.97 -5.13 -29.60
CA HIS A 31 11.99 -4.29 -28.96
C HIS A 31 13.42 -4.68 -29.32
N ARG A 32 13.69 -5.97 -29.55
CA ARG A 32 15.00 -6.45 -30.03
C ARG A 32 15.26 -6.09 -31.49
N LEU A 33 14.24 -6.18 -32.35
CA LEU A 33 14.37 -5.94 -33.79
C LEU A 33 14.33 -4.45 -34.16
N LEU A 34 13.56 -3.66 -33.40
CA LEU A 34 13.43 -2.21 -33.52
C LEU A 34 13.88 -1.61 -32.19
N PRO A 35 15.20 -1.51 -31.94
CA PRO A 35 15.70 -0.85 -30.76
C PRO A 35 15.33 0.63 -30.84
N SER A 36 14.22 0.99 -30.20
CA SER A 36 13.96 2.38 -29.85
C SER A 36 15.11 2.83 -28.97
N ARG A 37 15.71 3.99 -29.27
CA ARG A 37 16.51 4.75 -28.29
C ARG A 37 15.55 5.30 -27.23
N SER A 38 14.77 4.46 -26.57
CA SER A 38 14.12 4.85 -25.33
C SER A 38 15.23 4.97 -24.31
N ALA A 39 15.59 6.20 -23.96
CA ALA A 39 16.44 6.47 -22.81
C ALA A 39 15.95 5.61 -21.65
N VAL A 40 16.86 4.92 -20.96
CA VAL A 40 16.53 4.22 -19.71
C VAL A 40 15.76 5.22 -18.86
N ASP A 41 14.51 4.89 -18.53
CA ASP A 41 13.67 5.78 -17.75
C ASP A 41 14.27 5.89 -16.34
N SER A 42 15.12 6.89 -16.16
CA SER A 42 15.81 7.16 -14.91
C SER A 42 14.87 7.57 -13.78
N SER A 43 13.59 7.80 -14.08
CA SER A 43 12.56 8.07 -13.08
C SER A 43 12.09 6.81 -12.34
N VAL A 44 12.43 5.60 -12.80
CA VAL A 44 11.98 4.35 -12.16
C VAL A 44 13.13 3.47 -11.72
N SER A 45 13.10 3.06 -10.46
CA SER A 45 13.97 2.03 -9.89
C SER A 45 13.16 0.77 -9.56
N TYR A 46 13.76 -0.41 -9.72
CA TYR A 46 13.10 -1.68 -9.47
C TYR A 46 13.63 -2.33 -8.20
N TYR A 47 12.75 -2.96 -7.44
CA TYR A 47 13.09 -3.68 -6.22
C TYR A 47 12.52 -5.10 -6.29
N GLU A 48 13.29 -6.07 -5.84
CA GLU A 48 12.83 -7.44 -5.62
C GLU A 48 13.06 -7.83 -4.17
N GLY A 49 12.07 -8.47 -3.57
CA GLY A 49 12.04 -8.69 -2.13
C GLY A 49 11.10 -9.78 -1.70
N THR A 50 10.89 -9.84 -0.39
CA THR A 50 9.98 -10.77 0.27
C THR A 50 9.09 -10.02 1.23
N VAL A 51 7.79 -10.31 1.18
CA VAL A 51 6.85 -9.96 2.24
C VAL A 51 6.73 -11.14 3.18
N TRP A 52 6.86 -10.88 4.48
CA TRP A 52 6.65 -11.85 5.54
C TRP A 52 5.49 -11.42 6.41
N HIS A 53 4.45 -12.26 6.47
CA HIS A 53 3.36 -12.11 7.43
C HIS A 53 3.56 -13.11 8.57
N ASP A 54 3.46 -12.63 9.80
CA ASP A 54 3.49 -13.46 11.00
C ASP A 54 2.31 -13.13 11.89
N ARG A 55 1.42 -14.10 12.09
CA ARG A 55 0.30 -14.04 13.01
C ARG A 55 0.54 -15.00 14.15
N LEU A 56 0.45 -14.50 15.38
CA LEU A 56 0.64 -15.27 16.61
C LEU A 56 -0.69 -15.74 17.21
N ARG A 57 -1.77 -14.96 17.06
CA ARG A 57 -3.10 -15.24 17.65
C ARG A 57 -4.26 -15.02 16.66
N PRO A 58 -5.44 -15.64 16.91
CA PRO A 58 -5.68 -16.70 17.90
C PRO A 58 -5.00 -18.02 17.53
N VAL A 59 -4.72 -18.25 16.25
CA VAL A 59 -3.97 -19.40 15.74
C VAL A 59 -2.69 -18.92 15.07
N ARG A 60 -1.56 -19.56 15.39
CA ARG A 60 -0.27 -19.24 14.77
C ARG A 60 -0.30 -19.55 13.27
N HIS A 61 0.07 -18.56 12.47
CA HIS A 61 0.07 -18.68 11.03
C HIS A 61 1.05 -17.67 10.43
N SER A 62 2.08 -18.17 9.74
CA SER A 62 3.12 -17.32 9.17
C SER A 62 3.43 -17.79 7.75
N PHE A 63 3.71 -16.84 6.85
CA PHE A 63 4.03 -17.14 5.46
C PHE A 63 4.85 -16.04 4.82
N ARG A 64 5.63 -16.41 3.80
CA ARG A 64 6.48 -15.50 3.05
C ARG A 64 6.25 -15.70 1.56
N TYR A 65 6.29 -14.61 0.80
CA TYR A 65 6.19 -14.65 -0.65
C TYR A 65 7.05 -13.56 -1.27
N THR A 66 7.60 -13.87 -2.45
CA THR A 66 8.43 -12.94 -3.21
C THR A 66 7.57 -11.87 -3.85
N VAL A 67 8.08 -10.64 -3.89
CA VAL A 67 7.42 -9.48 -4.48
C VAL A 67 8.40 -8.65 -5.30
N ARG A 68 7.86 -7.95 -6.29
CA ARG A 68 8.58 -6.95 -7.08
C ARG A 68 7.83 -5.65 -6.97
N TYR A 69 8.57 -4.56 -6.75
CA TYR A 69 8.05 -3.21 -6.64
C TYR A 69 8.76 -2.28 -7.61
N ALA A 70 8.05 -1.27 -8.10
CA ALA A 70 8.63 -0.13 -8.78
C ALA A 70 8.64 1.06 -7.81
N LEU A 71 9.75 1.79 -7.79
CA LEU A 71 9.91 3.06 -7.11
C LEU A 71 9.97 4.16 -8.17
N PHE A 72 8.90 4.92 -8.31
CA PHE A 72 8.77 6.05 -9.23
C PHE A 72 9.23 7.33 -8.55
N ASP A 73 10.11 8.08 -9.20
CA ASP A 73 10.39 9.49 -8.91
C ASP A 73 9.26 10.31 -9.56
N LEU A 74 8.23 10.67 -8.77
CA LEU A 74 7.02 11.30 -9.31
C LEU A 74 7.28 12.70 -9.87
N ASP A 75 8.38 13.35 -9.47
CA ASP A 75 8.81 14.64 -9.99
C ASP A 75 9.44 14.55 -11.38
N LYS A 76 9.93 13.36 -11.77
CA LYS A 76 10.56 13.12 -13.08
C LYS A 76 9.71 12.25 -14.01
N SER A 77 8.74 11.52 -13.45
CA SER A 77 7.82 10.70 -14.23
C SER A 77 6.97 11.60 -15.13
N LEU A 78 6.82 11.22 -16.39
CA LEU A 78 5.97 11.96 -17.35
C LEU A 78 4.49 11.89 -16.98
N GLU A 79 4.08 10.77 -16.37
CA GLU A 79 2.70 10.52 -15.95
C GLU A 79 2.69 9.94 -14.54
N THR A 80 1.69 10.33 -13.75
CA THR A 80 1.42 9.69 -12.45
C THR A 80 0.71 8.36 -12.71
N PRO A 81 1.12 7.25 -12.07
CA PRO A 81 0.37 6.00 -12.17
C PRO A 81 -1.11 6.22 -11.84
N PRO A 82 -2.05 5.58 -12.56
CA PRO A 82 -3.48 5.74 -12.30
C PRO A 82 -3.79 5.39 -10.85
N ASP A 83 -4.84 6.02 -10.28
CA ASP A 83 -5.29 5.82 -8.90
C ASP A 83 -4.30 6.23 -7.78
N HIS A 84 -3.14 6.79 -8.13
CA HIS A 84 -2.14 7.29 -7.20
C HIS A 84 -2.18 8.82 -7.07
N LEU A 85 -1.64 9.33 -5.96
CA LEU A 85 -1.49 10.77 -5.76
C LEU A 85 -0.40 11.31 -6.69
N SER A 86 -0.61 12.52 -7.21
CA SER A 86 0.46 13.26 -7.88
C SER A 86 1.53 13.70 -6.88
N ALA A 87 2.70 14.12 -7.38
CA ALA A 87 3.76 14.67 -6.53
C ALA A 87 3.28 15.89 -5.72
N ASP A 88 2.49 16.78 -6.33
CA ASP A 88 1.95 17.97 -5.67
C ASP A 88 0.93 17.62 -4.58
N GLU A 89 0.03 16.68 -4.86
CA GLU A 89 -0.96 16.20 -3.87
C GLU A 89 -0.27 15.54 -2.67
N ALA A 90 0.76 14.72 -2.93
CA ALA A 90 1.54 14.07 -1.88
C ALA A 90 2.32 15.09 -1.04
N ARG A 91 2.95 16.11 -1.65
CA ARG A 91 3.64 17.20 -0.93
C ARG A 91 2.67 18.00 -0.06
N LEU A 92 1.49 18.34 -0.59
CA LEU A 92 0.46 19.04 0.17
C LEU A 92 -0.01 18.23 1.38
N LEU A 93 -0.27 16.94 1.18
CA LEU A 93 -0.73 16.03 2.22
C LEU A 93 0.32 15.82 3.32
N ALA A 94 1.57 15.58 2.94
CA ALA A 94 2.67 15.35 3.87
C ALA A 94 3.24 16.64 4.47
N ARG A 95 2.86 17.82 3.96
CA ARG A 95 3.43 19.14 4.28
C ARG A 95 4.95 19.18 4.07
N THR A 96 5.39 18.69 2.92
CA THR A 96 6.81 18.59 2.56
C THR A 96 7.15 19.39 1.31
N THR A 97 8.41 19.77 1.14
CA THR A 97 8.87 20.69 0.07
C THR A 97 9.73 20.06 -1.02
N GLY A 98 10.20 18.83 -0.81
CA GLY A 98 11.14 18.13 -1.68
C GLY A 98 10.52 17.05 -2.55
N PRO A 99 11.36 16.18 -3.15
CA PRO A 99 10.90 15.18 -4.10
C PRO A 99 10.01 14.13 -3.45
N ILE A 100 9.13 13.52 -4.26
CA ILE A 100 8.23 12.45 -3.86
C ILE A 100 8.56 11.18 -4.63
N PHE A 101 8.78 10.09 -3.89
CA PHE A 101 8.97 8.77 -4.48
C PHE A 101 7.81 7.83 -4.14
N LEU A 102 7.23 7.17 -5.14
CA LEU A 102 6.15 6.20 -4.98
C LEU A 102 6.66 4.77 -5.15
N LEU A 103 6.57 3.97 -4.09
CA LEU A 103 6.77 2.52 -4.13
C LEU A 103 5.41 1.82 -4.30
N THR A 104 5.24 1.11 -5.41
CA THR A 104 3.98 0.44 -5.76
C THR A 104 4.23 -0.82 -6.58
N ILE A 105 3.24 -1.71 -6.66
CA ILE A 105 3.23 -2.83 -7.61
C ILE A 105 2.40 -2.39 -8.82
N PRO A 106 3.02 -2.15 -9.99
CA PRO A 106 2.29 -1.76 -11.19
C PRO A 106 1.28 -2.82 -11.62
N PRO A 107 0.17 -2.43 -12.29
CA PRO A 107 -0.71 -3.36 -12.97
C PRO A 107 0.07 -4.23 -13.98
N SER A 108 -0.38 -5.46 -14.19
CA SER A 108 0.26 -6.39 -15.11
C SER A 108 -0.79 -7.20 -15.84
N VAL A 109 -0.65 -7.29 -17.17
CA VAL A 109 -1.48 -8.09 -18.07
C VAL A 109 -2.99 -7.98 -17.74
N GLY A 110 -3.47 -6.75 -17.58
CA GLY A 110 -4.91 -6.47 -17.38
C GLY A 110 -5.44 -6.76 -15.98
N TYR A 111 -4.57 -6.85 -14.96
CA TYR A 111 -4.97 -7.05 -13.57
C TYR A 111 -4.18 -6.16 -12.61
N GLU A 112 -4.85 -5.69 -11.58
CA GLU A 112 -4.26 -4.88 -10.50
C GLU A 112 -4.61 -5.48 -9.15
N GLN A 113 -3.58 -5.76 -8.34
CA GLN A 113 -3.71 -6.12 -6.95
C GLN A 113 -2.46 -5.61 -6.23
N ASN A 114 -2.62 -4.49 -5.55
CA ASN A 114 -1.58 -3.87 -4.76
C ASN A 114 -2.14 -3.45 -3.38
N PRO A 115 -1.90 -4.26 -2.33
CA PRO A 115 -2.44 -3.97 -1.00
C PRO A 115 -1.88 -2.69 -0.37
N LEU A 116 -0.65 -2.29 -0.70
CA LEU A 116 0.02 -1.15 -0.08
C LEU A 116 0.95 -0.44 -1.08
N SER A 117 0.67 0.84 -1.29
CA SER A 117 1.59 1.81 -1.89
C SER A 117 2.18 2.70 -0.80
N LEU A 118 3.46 3.06 -0.94
CA LEU A 118 4.15 3.99 -0.04
C LEU A 118 4.71 5.18 -0.80
N TYR A 119 4.43 6.37 -0.31
CA TYR A 119 5.05 7.60 -0.80
C TYR A 119 6.11 8.04 0.21
N TYR A 120 7.32 8.28 -0.26
CA TYR A 120 8.42 8.83 0.53
C TYR A 120 8.47 10.33 0.27
N CYS A 121 8.23 11.12 1.31
CA CYS A 121 8.06 12.57 1.23
C CYS A 121 9.25 13.28 1.88
N TYR A 122 10.01 14.00 1.06
CA TYR A 122 11.25 14.63 1.46
C TYR A 122 11.08 16.12 1.68
N ASN A 123 11.90 16.71 2.55
CA ASN A 123 12.17 18.15 2.54
C ASN A 123 13.51 18.44 1.88
N LEU A 124 13.60 19.63 1.28
CA LEU A 124 14.86 20.19 0.81
C LEU A 124 15.48 21.04 1.93
N GLU A 125 16.69 20.66 2.35
CA GLU A 125 17.53 21.40 3.28
C GLU A 125 18.80 21.80 2.53
N GLY A 126 18.76 22.98 1.90
CA GLY A 126 19.81 23.46 1.00
C GLY A 126 19.95 22.55 -0.23
N SER A 127 21.13 21.96 -0.42
CA SER A 127 21.40 21.01 -1.52
C SER A 127 21.11 19.55 -1.15
N SER A 128 20.69 19.27 0.09
CA SER A 128 20.38 17.92 0.57
C SER A 128 18.88 17.70 0.67
N LYS A 129 18.46 16.44 0.48
CA LYS A 129 17.09 16.00 0.77
C LYS A 129 17.10 15.16 2.03
N ARG A 130 16.08 15.32 2.86
CA ARG A 130 15.87 14.52 4.07
C ARG A 130 14.47 13.91 4.05
N LEU A 131 14.36 12.61 4.31
CA LEU A 131 13.05 11.95 4.45
C LEU A 131 12.41 12.40 5.76
N ILE A 132 11.22 13.02 5.69
CA ILE A 132 10.53 13.56 6.87
C ILE A 132 9.21 12.83 7.13
N LYS A 133 8.48 12.43 6.08
CA LYS A 133 7.21 11.73 6.19
C LYS A 133 7.08 10.64 5.14
N CYS A 134 6.24 9.67 5.45
CA CYS A 134 5.74 8.71 4.49
C CYS A 134 4.21 8.78 4.44
N ILE A 135 3.65 8.44 3.28
CA ILE A 135 2.20 8.25 3.11
C ILE A 135 1.96 6.78 2.80
N GLY A 136 1.12 6.12 3.60
CA GLY A 136 0.61 4.79 3.31
C GLY A 136 -0.72 4.90 2.59
N GLN A 137 -0.83 4.30 1.40
CA GLN A 137 -2.09 4.14 0.67
C GLN A 137 -2.41 2.66 0.61
N VAL A 138 -3.49 2.27 1.29
CA VAL A 138 -3.91 0.87 1.43
C VAL A 138 -5.18 0.65 0.64
N THR A 139 -5.14 -0.27 -0.33
CA THR A 139 -6.32 -0.71 -1.09
C THR A 139 -6.89 -1.94 -0.42
N ASN A 140 -8.09 -1.80 0.15
CA ASN A 140 -8.77 -2.83 0.92
C ASN A 140 -9.61 -3.73 0.01
N THR A 141 -8.98 -4.80 -0.48
CA THR A 141 -9.66 -5.85 -1.24
C THR A 141 -10.23 -6.90 -0.28
N PRO A 142 -11.50 -7.33 -0.40
CA PRO A 142 -12.45 -7.09 -1.49
C PRO A 142 -13.46 -5.95 -1.24
N TRP A 143 -13.28 -5.13 -0.20
CA TRP A 143 -14.30 -4.15 0.21
C TRP A 143 -14.32 -2.85 -0.61
N GLY A 144 -13.38 -2.67 -1.54
CA GLY A 144 -13.38 -1.54 -2.46
C GLY A 144 -13.14 -0.21 -1.76
N GLU A 145 -12.33 -0.21 -0.69
CA GLU A 145 -11.99 1.00 0.05
C GLU A 145 -10.50 1.28 -0.09
N ARG A 146 -10.14 2.52 -0.38
CA ARG A 146 -8.75 2.98 -0.39
C ARG A 146 -8.56 3.99 0.71
N VAL A 147 -7.59 3.76 1.58
CA VAL A 147 -7.30 4.66 2.70
C VAL A 147 -5.88 5.15 2.61
N THR A 148 -5.72 6.46 2.63
CA THR A 148 -4.43 7.13 2.65
C THR A 148 -4.17 7.72 4.03
N PHE A 149 -2.96 7.58 4.57
CA PHE A 149 -2.55 8.22 5.81
C PHE A 149 -1.07 8.57 5.87
N VAL A 150 -0.77 9.67 6.57
CA VAL A 150 0.60 10.16 6.78
C VAL A 150 1.20 9.57 8.06
N PHE A 151 2.46 9.17 8.03
CA PHE A 151 3.18 8.66 9.20
C PHE A 151 4.66 9.05 9.19
N ASP A 152 5.28 9.02 10.36
CA ASP A 152 6.72 9.20 10.54
C ASP A 152 7.50 7.92 10.22
N PRO A 153 8.50 7.97 9.31
CA PRO A 153 9.22 6.79 8.84
C PRO A 153 10.00 6.06 9.94
N GLU A 154 10.58 6.78 10.92
CA GLU A 154 11.43 6.17 11.95
C GLU A 154 10.62 5.26 12.88
N SER A 155 9.46 5.74 13.32
CA SER A 155 8.40 4.97 13.98
C SER A 155 7.20 5.86 14.23
N ASP A 156 6.01 5.32 13.91
CA ASP A 156 4.76 6.00 14.22
C ASP A 156 3.69 5.02 14.69
N LEU A 157 2.74 5.53 15.47
CA LEU A 157 1.53 4.83 15.87
C LEU A 157 0.33 5.49 15.20
N VAL A 158 -0.34 4.73 14.34
CA VAL A 158 -1.51 5.15 13.57
C VAL A 158 -2.70 4.34 14.04
N ALA A 159 -3.84 4.96 14.33
CA ALA A 159 -5.03 4.16 14.64
C ALA A 159 -5.41 3.30 13.43
N LYS A 160 -5.79 2.03 13.66
CA LYS A 160 -6.21 1.17 12.56
C LYS A 160 -7.50 1.70 11.92
N SER A 161 -7.41 2.16 10.67
CA SER A 161 -8.48 2.88 9.95
C SER A 161 -9.26 2.03 8.94
N LEU A 162 -8.82 0.78 8.72
CA LEU A 162 -9.49 -0.18 7.86
C LEU A 162 -9.26 -1.63 8.31
N GLN A 163 -10.23 -2.48 8.00
CA GLN A 163 -10.13 -3.90 8.26
C GLN A 163 -9.41 -4.55 7.08
N VAL A 164 -8.13 -4.85 7.25
CA VAL A 164 -7.27 -5.44 6.21
C VAL A 164 -7.40 -6.97 6.08
N SER A 165 -8.18 -7.61 6.95
CA SER A 165 -8.37 -9.07 6.96
C SER A 165 -9.68 -9.43 7.64
N PRO A 166 -10.46 -10.39 7.12
CA PRO A 166 -11.66 -10.88 7.79
C PRO A 166 -11.36 -11.63 9.09
N PHE A 167 -10.09 -11.89 9.40
CA PHE A 167 -9.64 -12.55 10.63
C PHE A 167 -8.94 -11.58 11.59
N MET A 168 -9.15 -10.27 11.44
CA MET A 168 -8.65 -9.22 12.34
C MET A 168 -9.73 -8.18 12.52
N ASP A 169 -10.03 -7.79 13.75
CA ASP A 169 -10.91 -6.64 14.01
C ASP A 169 -10.24 -5.30 13.67
N MET A 170 -10.98 -4.22 13.86
CA MET A 170 -10.54 -2.84 13.68
C MET A 170 -9.84 -2.24 14.92
N LEU A 171 -9.80 -2.97 16.03
CA LEU A 171 -9.32 -2.42 17.29
C LEU A 171 -7.79 -2.36 17.30
N GLY A 172 -7.29 -1.38 18.04
CA GLY A 172 -5.85 -1.15 18.16
C GLY A 172 -5.26 -0.26 17.07
N ASN A 173 -3.94 -0.32 16.98
CA ASN A 173 -3.10 0.61 16.25
C ASN A 173 -2.11 -0.13 15.35
N TRP A 174 -1.66 0.54 14.30
CA TRP A 174 -0.52 0.14 13.51
C TRP A 174 0.72 0.83 14.02
N LYS A 175 1.73 0.04 14.42
CA LYS A 175 3.09 0.55 14.57
C LYS A 175 3.82 0.36 13.25
N ILE A 176 4.17 1.46 12.60
CA ILE A 176 4.72 1.46 11.24
C ILE A 176 6.12 2.05 11.26
N ARG A 177 7.02 1.43 10.51
CA ARG A 177 8.37 1.94 10.21
C ARG A 177 8.70 1.69 8.75
N ALA A 178 9.39 2.63 8.14
CA ALA A 178 9.91 2.52 6.78
C ALA A 178 11.28 3.21 6.73
N ASN A 179 12.30 2.54 6.22
CA ASN A 179 13.59 3.19 5.99
C ASN A 179 13.57 3.99 4.68
N GLU A 180 14.56 4.86 4.52
CA GLU A 180 14.77 5.54 3.26
C GLU A 180 15.13 4.54 2.14
N PRO A 181 14.51 4.63 0.95
CA PRO A 181 14.77 3.70 -0.16
C PRO A 181 16.19 3.89 -0.75
N GLY A 182 17.10 2.98 -0.41
CA GLY A 182 18.48 2.93 -0.91
C GLY A 182 18.75 1.66 -1.75
N ASP A 183 19.85 0.98 -1.48
CA ASP A 183 20.11 -0.37 -2.02
C ASP A 183 19.24 -1.44 -1.37
N GLU A 184 18.85 -1.19 -0.12
CA GLU A 184 17.91 -2.01 0.64
C GLU A 184 16.71 -1.16 1.08
N LEU A 185 15.54 -1.78 1.02
CA LEU A 185 14.26 -1.19 1.39
C LEU A 185 13.56 -2.13 2.37
N SER A 186 13.01 -1.56 3.44
CA SER A 186 12.32 -2.28 4.49
C SER A 186 11.14 -1.49 5.02
N VAL A 187 10.03 -2.20 5.22
CA VAL A 187 8.81 -1.66 5.81
C VAL A 187 8.33 -2.67 6.84
N SER A 188 8.07 -2.24 8.06
CA SER A 188 7.49 -3.10 9.11
C SER A 188 6.20 -2.50 9.62
N ILE A 189 5.14 -3.30 9.64
CA ILE A 189 3.83 -2.95 10.17
C ILE A 189 3.49 -3.98 11.24
N GLU A 190 3.26 -3.54 12.47
CA GLU A 190 2.83 -4.38 13.59
C GLU A 190 1.43 -3.96 14.06
N SER A 191 0.55 -4.92 14.31
CA SER A 191 -0.76 -4.66 14.90
C SER A 191 -0.65 -4.67 16.42
N GLN A 192 -0.83 -3.52 17.06
CA GLN A 192 -0.90 -3.39 18.52
C GLN A 192 -2.35 -3.43 18.97
N HIS A 193 -2.77 -4.57 19.54
CA HIS A 193 -4.13 -4.76 20.03
C HIS A 193 -4.20 -4.64 21.56
N PRO A 194 -5.18 -3.91 22.14
CA PRO A 194 -5.27 -3.72 23.59
C PRO A 194 -5.37 -5.03 24.38
N HIS A 195 -6.03 -6.05 23.83
CA HIS A 195 -6.22 -7.34 24.53
C HIS A 195 -5.28 -8.46 24.06
N HIS A 196 -4.64 -8.31 22.89
CA HIS A 196 -3.87 -9.39 22.28
C HIS A 196 -2.38 -9.04 22.12
N GLY A 197 -1.98 -7.81 22.44
CA GLY A 197 -0.63 -7.31 22.23
C GLY A 197 -0.27 -7.27 20.74
N ASN A 198 1.01 -7.44 20.43
CA ASN A 198 1.52 -7.48 19.07
C ASN A 198 1.28 -8.86 18.46
N TYR A 199 0.06 -9.11 17.98
CA TYR A 199 -0.37 -10.43 17.54
C TYR A 199 -0.21 -10.69 16.03
N PHE A 200 0.07 -9.63 15.26
CA PHE A 200 0.29 -9.69 13.83
C PHE A 200 1.41 -8.73 13.42
N SER A 201 2.27 -9.17 12.51
CA SER A 201 3.24 -8.33 11.84
C SER A 201 3.32 -8.64 10.35
N ALA A 202 3.60 -7.62 9.56
CA ALA A 202 3.92 -7.70 8.15
C ALA A 202 5.23 -6.95 7.90
N THR A 203 6.21 -7.61 7.30
CA THR A 203 7.50 -7.01 6.97
C THR A 203 7.81 -7.19 5.49
N LEU A 204 8.05 -6.09 4.78
CA LEU A 204 8.67 -6.08 3.46
C LEU A 204 10.18 -5.91 3.65
N LYS A 205 10.98 -6.75 3.00
CA LYS A 205 12.41 -6.51 2.77
C LYS A 205 12.72 -6.71 1.30
N ALA A 206 13.28 -5.70 0.65
CA ALA A 206 13.59 -5.72 -0.77
C ALA A 206 14.96 -5.12 -1.05
N LYS A 207 15.57 -5.55 -2.14
CA LYS A 207 16.84 -5.03 -2.64
C LYS A 207 16.62 -4.36 -3.98
N ARG A 208 17.32 -3.25 -4.21
CA ARG A 208 17.34 -2.57 -5.49
C ARG A 208 17.96 -3.50 -6.53
N ILE A 209 17.30 -3.60 -7.67
CA ILE A 209 17.78 -4.34 -8.83
C ILE A 209 18.45 -3.35 -9.77
N ASP A 210 19.64 -3.73 -10.25
CA ASP A 210 20.33 -2.99 -11.30
C ASP A 210 19.44 -2.88 -12.53
N GLN A 211 19.26 -1.65 -13.05
CA GLN A 211 18.40 -1.37 -14.19
C GLN A 211 18.79 -2.20 -15.43
N THR A 212 20.07 -2.57 -15.58
CA THR A 212 20.55 -3.42 -16.68
C THR A 212 19.98 -4.85 -16.64
N ARG A 213 19.53 -5.32 -15.47
CA ARG A 213 18.90 -6.64 -15.29
C ARG A 213 17.41 -6.62 -15.65
N VAL A 214 16.82 -5.44 -15.82
CA VAL A 214 15.40 -5.28 -16.19
C VAL A 214 15.33 -4.86 -17.66
N SER A 215 15.25 -5.85 -18.55
CA SER A 215 15.18 -5.61 -20.00
C SER A 215 13.84 -5.03 -20.46
N ASP A 216 12.74 -5.44 -19.83
CA ASP A 216 11.40 -4.92 -20.06
C ASP A 216 10.62 -4.95 -18.73
N PRO A 217 10.12 -3.80 -18.22
CA PRO A 217 9.32 -3.75 -17.00
C PRO A 217 8.07 -4.64 -17.05
N ALA A 218 7.40 -4.78 -18.21
CA ALA A 218 6.21 -5.62 -18.31
C ALA A 218 6.52 -7.11 -18.09
N VAL A 219 7.71 -7.55 -18.49
CA VAL A 219 8.19 -8.92 -18.26
C VAL A 219 8.65 -9.09 -16.81
N PHE A 220 9.33 -8.07 -16.26
CA PHE A 220 9.74 -8.07 -14.86
C PHE A 220 8.54 -8.17 -13.90
N PHE A 221 7.45 -7.48 -14.18
CA PHE A 221 6.20 -7.53 -13.40
C PHE A 221 5.19 -8.56 -13.89
N TRP A 222 5.56 -9.47 -14.81
CA TRP A 222 4.63 -10.44 -15.37
C TRP A 222 3.97 -11.29 -14.28
N LEU A 223 2.63 -11.23 -14.23
CA LEU A 223 1.75 -11.89 -13.24
C LEU A 223 2.06 -11.52 -11.77
N MET A 224 2.78 -10.43 -11.51
CA MET A 224 3.13 -10.04 -10.14
C MET A 224 1.88 -9.73 -9.30
N PRO A 225 0.91 -8.89 -9.76
CA PRO A 225 -0.33 -8.67 -9.03
C PRO A 225 -1.14 -9.97 -8.80
N HIS A 226 -1.22 -10.86 -9.80
CA HIS A 226 -1.89 -12.16 -9.66
C HIS A 226 -1.26 -13.01 -8.56
N LYS A 227 0.08 -13.07 -8.49
CA LYS A 227 0.79 -13.78 -7.42
C LYS A 227 0.41 -13.22 -6.06
N VAL A 228 0.35 -11.89 -5.91
CA VAL A 228 -0.08 -11.26 -4.65
C VAL A 228 -1.50 -11.67 -4.28
N ALA A 229 -2.45 -11.59 -5.22
CA ALA A 229 -3.83 -12.01 -5.00
C ALA A 229 -3.92 -13.48 -4.56
N ILE A 230 -3.27 -14.39 -5.29
CA ILE A 230 -3.26 -15.83 -4.99
C ILE A 230 -2.76 -16.07 -3.56
N TRP A 231 -1.64 -15.46 -3.16
CA TRP A 231 -1.11 -15.61 -1.81
C TRP A 231 -2.06 -15.09 -0.73
N ILE A 232 -2.68 -13.92 -0.93
CA ILE A 232 -3.64 -13.34 0.01
C ILE A 232 -4.84 -14.28 0.20
N TYR A 233 -5.50 -14.69 -0.89
CA TYR A 233 -6.70 -15.52 -0.82
C TYR A 233 -6.40 -16.94 -0.35
N TRP A 234 -5.28 -17.52 -0.75
CA TRP A 234 -4.85 -18.85 -0.29
C TRP A 234 -4.61 -18.89 1.22
N HIS A 235 -3.96 -17.86 1.78
CA HIS A 235 -3.74 -17.79 3.21
C HIS A 235 -5.00 -17.43 3.99
N ALA A 236 -5.91 -16.64 3.42
CA ALA A 236 -7.24 -16.44 3.99
C ALA A 236 -8.02 -17.76 4.09
N LEU A 237 -8.01 -18.58 3.02
CA LEU A 237 -8.65 -19.90 3.01
C LEU A 237 -8.03 -20.84 4.04
N LYS A 238 -6.69 -20.85 4.18
CA LYS A 238 -6.01 -21.65 5.21
C LYS A 238 -6.36 -21.21 6.64
N LEU A 239 -6.58 -19.92 6.90
CA LEU A 239 -7.02 -19.44 8.21
C LEU A 239 -8.46 -19.87 8.50
N TRP A 240 -9.33 -19.80 7.50
CA TRP A 240 -10.70 -20.31 7.60
C TRP A 240 -10.72 -21.81 7.92
N TRP A 241 -9.92 -22.63 7.21
CA TRP A 241 -9.78 -24.05 7.51
C TRP A 241 -9.21 -24.34 8.91
N LYS A 242 -8.43 -23.41 9.48
CA LYS A 242 -7.93 -23.47 10.85
C LYS A 242 -8.97 -23.00 11.89
N ASN A 243 -10.23 -22.79 11.49
CA ASN A 243 -11.33 -22.31 12.33
C ASN A 243 -11.03 -20.97 13.02
N VAL A 244 -10.26 -20.09 12.37
CA VAL A 244 -10.08 -18.72 12.87
C VAL A 244 -11.39 -17.95 12.68
N PRO A 245 -11.92 -17.28 13.72
CA PRO A 245 -13.20 -16.59 13.63
C PRO A 245 -13.22 -15.55 12.52
N PHE A 246 -14.27 -15.61 11.69
CA PHE A 246 -14.56 -14.60 10.68
C PHE A 246 -15.24 -13.40 11.33
N ILE A 247 -14.73 -12.21 11.06
CA ILE A 247 -15.24 -10.92 11.56
C ILE A 247 -15.76 -10.13 10.37
N GLN A 248 -17.06 -9.84 10.40
CA GLN A 248 -17.72 -9.09 9.33
C GLN A 248 -17.18 -7.66 9.23
N HIS A 249 -17.11 -7.16 8.00
CA HIS A 249 -16.64 -5.81 7.74
C HIS A 249 -17.50 -4.75 8.43
N PRO A 250 -16.90 -3.79 9.16
CA PRO A 250 -17.62 -2.76 9.92
C PRO A 250 -18.64 -1.98 9.08
N ARG A 251 -18.41 -1.81 7.78
CA ARG A 251 -19.36 -1.13 6.88
C ARG A 251 -20.79 -1.70 6.95
N TYR A 252 -20.96 -2.97 7.33
CA TYR A 252 -22.27 -3.60 7.47
C TYR A 252 -22.87 -3.54 8.87
N SER A 253 -22.09 -3.24 9.90
CA SER A 253 -22.52 -3.30 11.31
C SER A 253 -22.38 -1.96 12.05
N ASN A 254 -21.44 -1.11 11.65
CA ASN A 254 -21.16 0.20 12.23
C ASN A 254 -20.88 1.22 11.11
N PRO A 255 -21.87 2.05 10.72
CA PRO A 255 -21.67 3.10 9.73
C PRO A 255 -20.61 4.15 10.11
N SER A 256 -20.44 4.43 11.41
CA SER A 256 -19.50 5.46 11.92
C SER A 256 -18.06 4.95 12.10
N TYR A 257 -17.73 3.74 11.65
CA TYR A 257 -16.42 3.13 11.90
C TYR A 257 -15.24 3.98 11.38
N ARG A 258 -15.45 4.79 10.32
CA ARG A 258 -14.44 5.74 9.81
C ARG A 258 -14.21 6.89 10.79
N GLU A 259 -15.28 7.50 11.29
CA GLU A 259 -15.21 8.56 12.31
C GLU A 259 -14.61 8.04 13.62
N ASP A 260 -14.99 6.83 14.05
CA ASP A 260 -14.45 6.19 15.25
C ASP A 260 -12.94 5.97 15.14
N SER A 261 -12.46 5.64 13.94
CA SER A 261 -11.04 5.50 13.65
C SER A 261 -10.30 6.84 13.67
N ALA A 262 -10.91 7.89 13.10
CA ALA A 262 -10.36 9.25 13.15
C ALA A 262 -10.27 9.78 14.60
N LYS A 263 -11.32 9.61 15.40
CA LYS A 263 -11.36 10.00 16.82
C LYS A 263 -10.28 9.27 17.64
N ARG A 264 -10.08 7.97 17.39
CA ARG A 264 -9.00 7.20 18.05
C ARG A 264 -7.62 7.75 17.70
N ASP A 265 -7.36 8.06 16.43
CA ASP A 265 -6.07 8.62 16.01
C ASP A 265 -5.83 10.03 16.58
N GLN A 266 -6.88 10.87 16.62
CA GLN A 266 -6.81 12.16 17.30
C GLN A 266 -6.41 11.99 18.78
N LYS A 267 -7.03 11.03 19.48
CA LYS A 267 -6.68 10.74 20.88
C LYS A 267 -5.23 10.27 21.04
N LEU A 268 -4.73 9.42 20.14
CA LEU A 268 -3.32 8.97 20.16
C LEU A 268 -2.35 10.15 20.05
N ARG A 269 -2.67 11.14 19.21
CA ARG A 269 -1.86 12.33 19.00
C ARG A 269 -1.88 13.28 20.20
N CYS A 270 -3.05 13.51 20.79
CA CYS A 270 -3.15 14.35 22.00
C CYS A 270 -2.34 13.78 23.15
N VAL A 271 -2.40 12.46 23.38
CA VAL A 271 -1.62 11.79 24.43
C VAL A 271 -0.10 11.86 24.17
N GLY A 272 0.32 11.95 22.90
CA GLY A 272 1.72 12.16 22.54
C GLY A 272 2.24 13.59 22.79
N LEU A 273 1.35 14.58 22.91
CA LEU A 273 1.69 15.99 23.13
C LEU A 273 1.75 16.38 24.61
N ASP A 274 1.14 15.61 25.51
CA ASP A 274 1.20 15.84 26.97
C ASP A 274 2.61 15.62 27.59
N GLY A 275 3.61 15.30 26.76
CA GLY A 275 5.03 15.27 27.13
C GLY A 275 5.81 16.57 26.89
N SER A 276 5.24 17.60 26.26
CA SER A 276 5.91 18.90 26.12
C SER A 276 4.93 20.08 26.15
N ASN A 277 5.07 20.90 27.20
CA ASN A 277 4.63 22.30 27.38
C ASN A 277 3.36 22.78 26.65
N SER A 278 2.35 23.08 27.48
CA SER A 278 1.39 24.19 27.39
C SER A 278 1.32 24.96 26.06
N GLY A 279 0.33 24.61 25.25
CA GLY A 279 -0.17 25.40 24.12
C GLY A 279 -1.61 24.99 23.86
N GLU A 280 -2.49 25.97 23.64
CA GLU A 280 -3.94 25.87 23.59
C GLU A 280 -4.52 24.68 22.79
N PRO A 281 -5.72 24.17 23.16
CA PRO A 281 -6.39 23.13 22.41
C PRO A 281 -6.75 23.66 21.02
N ILE A 282 -6.00 23.25 20.00
CA ILE A 282 -6.38 23.52 18.61
C ILE A 282 -7.66 22.73 18.33
N SER A 283 -8.79 23.44 18.36
CA SER A 283 -10.08 22.95 17.88
C SER A 283 -9.99 22.71 16.36
N PHE A 284 -9.69 21.48 15.97
CA PHE A 284 -9.88 21.05 14.58
C PHE A 284 -11.36 20.76 14.38
N ASP A 285 -12.05 21.73 13.78
CA ASP A 285 -13.43 21.61 13.35
C ASP A 285 -13.56 20.51 12.27
N GLY A 286 -14.75 19.90 12.21
CA GLY A 286 -15.13 18.66 11.50
C GLY A 286 -14.29 18.17 10.30
N CYS A 287 -13.98 16.87 10.33
CA CYS A 287 -13.52 16.08 9.16
C CYS A 287 -14.63 15.98 8.10
N SER A 288 -14.94 17.07 7.42
CA SER A 288 -15.87 17.11 6.30
C SER A 288 -15.21 17.79 5.12
N GLY A 289 -14.79 16.97 4.15
CA GLY A 289 -14.43 17.40 2.79
C GLY A 289 -13.15 18.24 2.67
N GLY A 290 -12.08 17.65 2.14
CA GLY A 290 -10.81 18.32 1.89
C GLY A 290 -9.79 18.02 2.98
N PHE A 291 -8.51 17.99 2.60
CA PHE A 291 -7.34 17.61 3.41
C PHE A 291 -7.03 18.56 4.59
N GLY A 292 -8.06 19.07 5.29
CA GLY A 292 -7.94 19.84 6.52
C GLY A 292 -7.87 18.92 7.74
N GLY A 293 -6.73 18.87 8.43
CA GLY A 293 -6.57 18.33 9.79
C GLY A 293 -6.59 16.80 9.96
N CYS A 294 -7.31 16.06 9.13
CA CYS A 294 -7.54 14.63 9.32
C CYS A 294 -6.39 13.81 8.71
N ARG A 295 -5.79 12.91 9.52
CA ARG A 295 -4.67 12.04 9.10
C ARG A 295 -5.05 11.07 7.99
N PHE A 296 -6.32 10.70 7.91
CA PHE A 296 -6.84 9.70 7.00
C PHE A 296 -7.68 10.34 5.90
N ALA A 297 -7.56 9.82 4.69
CA ALA A 297 -8.48 10.08 3.59
C ALA A 297 -9.00 8.75 3.04
N TRP A 298 -10.31 8.56 3.01
CA TRP A 298 -10.96 7.40 2.41
C TRP A 298 -11.48 7.76 1.03
N ARG A 299 -11.26 6.88 0.06
CA ARG A 299 -11.81 6.93 -1.29
C ARG A 299 -12.36 5.56 -1.65
N ASP A 300 -13.32 5.50 -2.55
CA ASP A 300 -13.73 4.22 -3.12
C ASP A 300 -12.63 3.70 -4.06
N ALA A 301 -12.50 2.38 -4.12
CA ALA A 301 -11.57 1.68 -4.98
C ALA A 301 -12.34 0.74 -5.89
N ASN A 302 -11.90 0.65 -7.14
CA ASN A 302 -12.39 -0.35 -8.06
C ASN A 302 -12.03 -1.75 -7.57
N TRP A 303 -12.84 -2.73 -7.96
CA TRP A 303 -12.52 -4.11 -7.68
C TRP A 303 -11.31 -4.51 -8.54
N PRO A 304 -10.42 -5.40 -8.05
CA PRO A 304 -9.29 -5.90 -8.86
C PRO A 304 -9.72 -6.53 -10.19
N TRP A 305 -10.97 -6.95 -10.26
CA TRP A 305 -11.56 -7.70 -11.36
C TRP A 305 -12.57 -6.86 -12.18
N SER A 306 -12.83 -5.61 -11.80
CA SER A 306 -13.80 -4.74 -12.50
C SER A 306 -13.23 -4.15 -13.78
#